data_AF-A0A6V7I957-F1
#
_entry.id   AF-A0A6V7I957-F1
#
_cell.length_a   1.000
_cell.length_b   1.000
_cell.length_c   1.000
_cell.angle_alpha   90.00
_cell.angle_beta   90.00
_cell.angle_gamma   90.00
#
_symmetry.space_group_name_H-M   'P 1'
#
loop_
_entity.id
_entity.type
_entity.pdbx_description
1 polymer ?
#
loop_
_entity_poly.entity_id
_entity_poly.type
_entity_poly.pdbx_seq_one_letter_code
_entity_poly.pdbx_strand_id
1 'polypeptide(L)' 'LHLLRGPAGPFDAFTRLAKEYGDIYEIQLGVAKCVVVSSYDLVKEVLITKGNHFGGRPDFLRFHYLFGGDRNN' A
#
# COMPACT_ATOMS: atom_id res chain seq x y z
N LEU A 1 -8.56 -7.60 9.19
CA LEU A 1 -7.10 -7.55 8.90
C LEU A 1 -6.42 -8.85 9.40
N HIS A 2 -6.86 -10.02 8.96
CA HIS A 2 -6.32 -11.29 9.48
C HIS A 2 -5.01 -11.71 8.80
N LEU A 3 -4.84 -11.36 7.51
CA LEU A 3 -3.65 -11.69 6.71
C LEU A 3 -2.38 -10.93 7.13
N LEU A 4 -2.52 -9.74 7.72
CA LEU A 4 -1.39 -8.89 8.12
C LEU A 4 -1.05 -9.02 9.61
N ARG A 5 -1.75 -9.91 10.34
CA ARG A 5 -1.51 -10.16 11.75
C ARG A 5 -0.49 -11.28 11.89
N GLY A 6 0.77 -10.91 12.12
CA GLY A 6 1.87 -11.83 12.39
C GLY A 6 2.83 -11.28 13.43
N PRO A 7 3.60 -12.15 14.11
CA PRO A 7 4.54 -11.75 15.17
C PRO A 7 5.66 -10.82 14.65
N ALA A 8 5.99 -10.89 13.35
CA ALA A 8 6.99 -10.05 12.70
C ALA A 8 6.43 -8.74 12.09
N GLY A 9 5.12 -8.48 12.26
CA GLY A 9 4.47 -7.28 11.75
C GLY A 9 4.04 -7.36 10.27
N PRO A 10 3.52 -6.24 9.73
CA PRO A 10 2.85 -6.24 8.43
C PRO A 10 3.80 -6.40 7.23
N PHE A 11 5.05 -5.98 7.35
CA PHE A 11 6.01 -6.07 6.24
C PHE A 11 6.39 -7.52 5.91
N ASP A 12 6.60 -8.35 6.93
CA ASP A 12 6.84 -9.78 6.74
C ASP A 12 5.64 -10.48 6.09
N ALA A 13 4.42 -10.09 6.47
CA ALA A 13 3.21 -10.59 5.84
C ALA A 13 3.16 -10.23 4.35
N PHE A 14 3.53 -9.00 3.97
CA PHE A 14 3.59 -8.62 2.55
C PHE A 14 4.66 -9.42 1.78
N THR A 15 5.82 -9.70 2.38
CA THR A 15 6.84 -10.56 1.78
C THR A 15 6.35 -11.99 1.57
N ARG A 16 5.61 -12.56 2.53
CA ARG A 16 5.00 -13.88 2.38
C ARG A 16 3.95 -13.92 1.28
N LEU A 17 3.07 -12.92 1.24
CA LEU A 17 2.05 -12.82 0.20
C LEU A 17 2.65 -12.64 -1.19
N ALA A 18 3.75 -11.89 -1.33
CA ALA A 18 4.47 -11.76 -2.60
C ALA A 18 5.03 -13.09 -3.10
N LYS A 19 5.50 -13.97 -2.19
CA LYS A 19 5.96 -15.32 -2.55
C LYS A 19 4.83 -16.24 -3.02
N GLU A 20 3.60 -16.01 -2.56
CA GLU A 20 2.43 -16.83 -2.87
C GLU A 20 1.69 -16.36 -4.13
N TYR A 21 1.51 -15.04 -4.27
CA TYR A 21 0.68 -14.44 -5.32
C TYR A 21 1.50 -13.71 -6.41
N GLY A 22 2.80 -13.56 -6.23
CA GLY A 22 3.71 -12.84 -7.14
C GLY A 22 3.94 -11.38 -6.73
N ASP A 23 4.71 -10.67 -7.56
CA ASP A 23 5.21 -9.32 -7.22
C ASP A 23 4.14 -8.22 -7.22
N ILE A 24 2.96 -8.49 -7.80
CA ILE A 24 1.79 -7.61 -7.79
C ILE A 24 0.59 -8.44 -7.34
N TYR A 25 -0.06 -8.01 -6.26
CA TYR A 25 -1.26 -8.67 -5.76
C TYR A 25 -2.21 -7.68 -5.09
N GLU A 26 -3.46 -8.11 -4.96
CA GLU A 26 -4.53 -7.34 -4.36
C GLU A 26 -4.76 -7.75 -2.90
N ILE A 27 -5.03 -6.77 -2.04
CA ILE A 27 -5.45 -7.00 -0.66
C ILE A 27 -6.66 -6.14 -0.30
N GLN A 28 -7.46 -6.63 0.65
CA GLN A 28 -8.51 -5.86 1.29
C GLN A 28 -8.03 -5.33 2.65
N LEU A 29 -7.69 -4.03 2.71
CA LEU A 29 -7.27 -3.35 3.92
C LEU A 29 -8.45 -2.66 4.62
N GLY A 30 -9.20 -3.44 5.40
CA GLY A 30 -10.43 -2.96 6.02
C GLY A 30 -11.50 -2.71 4.95
N VAL A 31 -11.94 -1.46 4.78
CA VAL A 31 -12.86 -1.06 3.71
C VAL A 31 -12.15 -0.67 2.41
N ALA A 32 -10.83 -0.45 2.46
CA ALA A 32 -10.05 -0.03 1.31
C ALA A 32 -9.54 -1.23 0.53
N LYS A 33 -9.77 -1.21 -0.78
CA LYS A 33 -9.21 -2.17 -1.73
C LYS A 33 -7.85 -1.64 -2.19
N CYS A 34 -6.79 -2.44 -2.06
CA CYS A 34 -5.42 -1.99 -2.31
C CYS A 34 -4.65 -2.98 -3.19
N VAL A 35 -3.69 -2.45 -3.94
CA VAL A 35 -2.70 -3.24 -4.70
C VAL A 35 -1.34 -3.06 -4.03
N VAL A 36 -0.62 -4.16 -3.82
CA VAL A 36 0.73 -4.18 -3.29
C VAL A 36 1.71 -4.50 -4.41
N VAL A 37 2.81 -3.76 -4.48
CA VAL A 37 3.91 -3.96 -5.42
C VAL A 37 5.17 -4.29 -4.62
N SER A 38 5.75 -5.46 -4.85
CA SER A 38 6.79 -6.04 -3.97
C SER A 38 8.16 -6.24 -4.65
N SER A 39 8.30 -5.98 -5.95
CA SER A 39 9.57 -6.04 -6.67
C SER A 39 10.19 -4.66 -6.86
N TYR A 40 11.52 -4.57 -6.73
CA TYR A 40 12.27 -3.33 -6.87
C TYR A 40 12.10 -2.68 -8.25
N ASP A 41 12.12 -3.48 -9.33
CA ASP A 41 11.99 -2.96 -10.69
C ASP A 41 10.59 -2.40 -10.94
N LEU A 42 9.56 -3.07 -10.42
CA LEU A 42 8.17 -2.61 -10.51
C LEU A 42 7.92 -1.38 -9.63
N VAL A 43 8.54 -1.30 -8.45
CA VAL A 43 8.47 -0.10 -7.60
C VAL A 43 9.07 1.11 -8.34
N LYS A 44 10.21 0.95 -9.02
CA LYS A 44 10.76 2.02 -9.88
C LYS A 44 9.80 2.39 -11.00
N GLU A 45 9.21 1.41 -11.67
CA GLU A 45 8.27 1.68 -12.74
C GLU A 45 7.06 2.48 -12.25
N VAL A 46 6.47 2.09 -11.11
CA VAL A 46 5.27 2.72 -10.55
C VAL A 46 5.57 4.11 -10.00
N LEU A 47 6.65 4.27 -9.22
CA LEU A 47 6.94 5.52 -8.50
C LEU A 47 7.73 6.54 -9.33
N ILE A 48 8.57 6.08 -10.28
CA ILE A 48 9.42 6.97 -11.09
C ILE A 48 8.84 7.10 -12.49
N THR A 49 8.83 6.01 -13.27
CA THR A 49 8.42 6.05 -14.68
C THR A 49 6.96 6.46 -14.85
N LYS A 50 6.07 5.95 -13.98
CA LYS A 50 4.64 6.23 -13.97
C LYS A 50 4.22 7.07 -12.76
N GLY A 51 5.16 7.82 -12.16
CA GLY A 51 4.92 8.61 -10.95
C GLY A 51 3.72 9.56 -11.06
N ASN A 52 3.49 10.15 -12.24
CA ASN A 52 2.34 11.03 -12.48
C ASN A 52 0.98 10.29 -12.40
N HIS A 53 0.95 8.97 -12.63
CA HIS A 53 -0.28 8.17 -12.53
C HIS A 53 -0.54 7.68 -11.10
N PHE A 54 0.53 7.41 -10.34
CA PHE A 54 0.43 6.77 -9.01
C PHE A 54 0.82 7.69 -7.84
N GLY A 55 1.13 8.97 -8.11
CA GLY A 55 1.56 9.94 -7.10
C GLY A 55 0.45 10.43 -6.15
N GLY A 56 -0.81 10.07 -6.41
CA GLY A 56 -1.95 10.42 -5.58
C GLY A 56 -1.83 9.92 -4.14
N ARG A 57 -2.43 10.65 -3.20
CA ARG A 57 -2.53 10.23 -1.79
C ARG A 57 -3.95 9.69 -1.53
N PRO A 58 -4.08 8.50 -0.91
CA PRO A 58 -5.40 7.98 -0.57
C PRO A 58 -6.14 8.92 0.39
N ASP A 59 -7.44 9.11 0.13
CA ASP A 59 -8.30 9.86 1.04
C ASP A 59 -8.77 8.95 2.19
N PHE A 60 -7.93 8.80 3.21
CA PHE A 60 -8.37 8.13 4.42
C PHE A 60 -9.13 9.10 5.33
N LEU A 61 -10.27 8.64 5.86
CA LEU A 61 -11.00 9.35 6.90
C LEU A 61 -10.09 9.76 8.07
N ARG A 62 -9.11 8.92 8.41
CA ARG A 62 -8.08 9.21 9.42
C ARG A 62 -7.20 10.40 9.08
N PHE A 63 -6.90 10.66 7.80
CA PHE A 63 -6.15 11.85 7.40
C PHE A 63 -6.94 13.13 7.72
N HIS A 64 -8.25 13.16 7.44
CA HIS A 64 -9.10 14.29 7.82
C HIS A 64 -9.14 14.52 9.33
N TYR A 65 -9.22 13.44 10.11
CA TYR A 65 -9.21 13.55 11.57
C TYR A 65 -7.86 14.01 12.14
N LEU A 66 -6.73 13.58 11.55
CA LEU A 66 -5.40 13.89 12.06
C LEU A 66 -4.88 15.26 11.59
N PHE A 67 -5.28 15.71 10.40
CA PHE A 67 -4.75 16.92 9.76
C PHE A 67 -5.82 17.98 9.46
N GLY A 68 -7.01 17.86 10.05
CA GLY A 68 -8.08 18.86 9.91
C GLY A 68 -8.60 19.08 8.49
N GLY A 69 -8.34 18.14 7.58
CA GLY A 69 -8.68 18.25 6.17
C GLY A 69 -7.71 19.06 5.32
N ASP A 70 -6.67 19.66 5.91
CA ASP A 70 -5.59 20.32 5.16
C ASP A 70 -4.44 19.34 4.91
N ARG A 71 -4.10 19.16 3.63
CA ARG A 71 -3.04 18.22 3.18
C ARG A 71 -1.68 18.90 2.98
N ASN A 72 -1.59 20.21 3.16
CA ASN A 72 -0.41 21.03 2.82
C ASN A 72 0.31 21.68 4.01
N ASN A 73 -0.05 21.36 5.26
CA ASN A 73 0.61 21.95 6.43
C ASN A 73 2.08 21.56 6.58
#